data_AF-A0A6G7SNZ5-F1
#
_entry.id   AF-A0A6G7SNZ5-F1
#
_cell.length_a   1.000
_cell.length_b   1.000
_cell.length_c   1.000
_cell.angle_alpha   90.00
_cell.angle_beta   90.00
_cell.angle_gamma   90.00
#
_symmetry.space_group_name_H-M   'P 1'
#
loop_
_entity.id
_entity.type
_entity.pdbx_description
1 polymer ?
#
loop_
_entity_poly.entity_id
_entity_poly.type
_entity_poly.pdbx_seq_one_letter_code
_entity_poly.pdbx_strand_id
1 'polypeptide(L)'
;MATHLQGSLFDQTDEVRLGPLHGMRRSELGDGAWIDLLPGWLSGADALFEQLAAEVPWQAERRRMYEQMVDVPRLLAFYQADDALPHPVLAEARETLSAHYATELGEPFTTAGLCYYRDGRDSVAWHGDRIGRGRREDTMVAILSVGAPRDLLLRPRRGGGTVRRPLGHGDLLVMGGSCQRTWEHAIPKSTRATEPRISIQFRPHGVH
;
A
#
# COMPACT_ATOMS: atom_id res chain seq x y z
N MET A 1 27.57 -29.32 5.25
CA MET A 1 26.29 -30.02 5.45
C MET A 1 25.18 -29.03 5.14
N ALA A 2 24.61 -29.14 3.94
CA ALA A 2 23.51 -28.29 3.51
C ALA A 2 22.22 -28.90 4.07
N THR A 3 21.62 -28.24 5.05
CA THR A 3 20.26 -28.53 5.50
C THR A 3 19.30 -28.05 4.41
N HIS A 4 18.84 -28.99 3.60
CA HIS A 4 17.69 -28.81 2.73
C HIS A 4 16.48 -28.41 3.58
N LEU A 5 16.02 -27.18 3.40
CA LEU A 5 14.69 -26.76 3.86
C LEU A 5 13.67 -27.41 2.92
N GLN A 6 13.11 -28.51 3.40
CA GLN A 6 11.94 -29.16 2.81
C GLN A 6 10.74 -28.21 3.00
N GLY A 7 10.56 -27.31 2.04
CA GLY A 7 9.33 -26.56 1.87
C GLY A 7 8.17 -27.53 1.65
N SER A 8 7.08 -27.32 2.37
CA SER A 8 5.88 -28.14 2.33
C SER A 8 5.35 -28.26 0.89
N LEU A 9 5.16 -29.49 0.44
CA LEU A 9 4.77 -29.89 -0.93
C LEU A 9 3.27 -29.65 -1.24
N PHE A 10 2.61 -28.69 -0.58
CA PHE A 10 1.15 -28.52 -0.64
C PHE A 10 0.68 -27.07 -0.82
N ASP A 11 1.45 -26.21 -1.48
CA ASP A 11 0.97 -24.87 -1.87
C ASP A 11 1.35 -24.51 -3.33
N GLN A 12 1.31 -25.50 -4.23
CA GLN A 12 1.40 -25.28 -5.69
C GLN A 12 0.06 -24.83 -6.26
N THR A 13 -0.44 -23.70 -5.79
CA THR A 13 -1.39 -22.93 -6.59
C THR A 13 -0.86 -21.52 -6.68
N ASP A 14 -0.22 -21.20 -7.80
CA ASP A 14 0.10 -19.84 -8.26
C ASP A 14 -1.16 -18.99 -8.52
N GLU A 15 -2.34 -19.46 -8.07
CA GLU A 15 -3.61 -18.80 -8.29
C GLU A 15 -3.73 -17.59 -7.37
N VAL A 16 -3.74 -16.42 -7.99
CA VAL A 16 -3.89 -15.13 -7.32
C VAL A 16 -5.34 -14.97 -6.86
N ARG A 17 -5.56 -14.93 -5.55
CA ARG A 17 -6.92 -14.84 -4.97
C ARG A 17 -6.95 -14.06 -3.66
N LEU A 18 -8.08 -13.39 -3.41
CA LEU A 18 -8.34 -12.70 -2.15
C LEU A 18 -8.94 -13.65 -1.12
N GLY A 19 -8.43 -13.57 0.09
CA GLY A 19 -9.06 -14.15 1.26
C GLY A 19 -10.25 -13.31 1.74
N PRO A 20 -11.01 -13.83 2.71
CA PRO A 20 -12.02 -13.05 3.40
C PRO A 20 -11.37 -11.95 4.26
N LEU A 21 -12.08 -10.83 4.45
CA LEU A 21 -11.63 -9.73 5.32
C LEU A 21 -11.82 -9.99 6.83
N HIS A 22 -12.23 -11.21 7.21
CA HIS A 22 -12.37 -11.54 8.63
C HIS A 22 -10.99 -11.58 9.31
N GLY A 23 -10.95 -11.24 10.60
CA GLY A 23 -9.70 -11.22 11.36
C GLY A 23 -8.85 -9.95 11.18
N MET A 24 -9.36 -8.97 10.43
CA MET A 24 -8.80 -7.63 10.37
C MET A 24 -8.71 -7.01 11.77
N ARG A 25 -7.57 -6.39 12.07
CA ARG A 25 -7.28 -5.82 13.38
C ARG A 25 -7.20 -4.30 13.32
N ARG A 26 -8.20 -3.63 13.90
CA ARG A 26 -8.18 -2.19 14.08
C ARG A 26 -7.24 -1.77 15.22
N SER A 27 -6.47 -0.73 14.97
CA SER A 27 -5.70 0.00 15.97
C SER A 27 -6.05 1.48 15.89
N GLU A 28 -6.60 2.02 16.97
CA GLU A 28 -6.82 3.46 17.11
C GLU A 28 -5.46 4.18 17.25
N LEU A 29 -5.28 5.24 16.47
CA LEU A 29 -4.11 6.11 16.55
C LEU A 29 -4.39 7.37 17.39
N GLY A 30 -5.66 7.73 17.58
CA GLY A 30 -6.10 8.93 18.29
C GLY A 30 -6.64 10.02 17.36
N ASP A 31 -7.37 10.98 17.91
CA ASP A 31 -8.04 12.08 17.17
C ASP A 31 -8.94 11.60 16.01
N GLY A 32 -9.55 10.41 16.15
CA GLY A 32 -10.39 9.79 15.13
C GLY A 32 -9.61 9.15 13.96
N ALA A 33 -8.29 9.04 14.06
CA ALA A 33 -7.47 8.28 13.11
C ALA A 33 -7.30 6.84 13.58
N TRP A 34 -7.36 5.90 12.64
CA TRP A 34 -7.15 4.48 12.90
C TRP A 34 -6.44 3.78 11.73
N ILE A 35 -5.90 2.60 12.01
CA ILE A 35 -5.45 1.65 10.98
C ILE A 35 -6.10 0.28 11.17
N ASP A 36 -6.44 -0.37 10.07
CA ASP A 36 -6.79 -1.78 10.03
C ASP A 36 -5.65 -2.56 9.39
N LEU A 37 -5.30 -3.72 9.95
CA LEU A 37 -4.26 -4.60 9.41
C LEU A 37 -4.81 -6.03 9.25
N LEU A 38 -4.59 -6.61 8.08
CA LEU A 38 -4.90 -8.01 7.78
C LEU A 38 -3.70 -8.65 7.05
N PRO A 39 -2.87 -9.42 7.77
CA PRO A 39 -1.76 -10.14 7.15
C PRO A 39 -2.24 -11.26 6.23
N GLY A 40 -1.54 -11.46 5.11
CA GLY A 40 -1.81 -12.55 4.17
C GLY A 40 -3.22 -12.53 3.56
N TRP A 41 -3.79 -11.35 3.34
CA TRP A 41 -5.11 -11.22 2.70
C TRP A 41 -5.10 -11.76 1.26
N LEU A 42 -4.01 -11.55 0.52
CA LEU A 42 -3.85 -12.06 -0.84
C LEU A 42 -2.97 -13.34 -0.84
N SER A 43 -3.49 -14.42 -1.43
CA SER A 43 -2.69 -15.60 -1.82
C SER A 43 -2.21 -15.47 -3.27
N GLY A 44 -1.14 -16.18 -3.64
CA GLY A 44 -0.52 -16.06 -4.98
C GLY A 44 0.16 -14.71 -5.21
N ALA A 45 0.57 -14.03 -4.14
CA ALA A 45 1.13 -12.68 -4.22
C ALA A 45 2.49 -12.62 -4.97
N ASP A 46 3.20 -13.74 -5.10
CA ASP A 46 4.44 -13.84 -5.88
C ASP A 46 4.14 -13.75 -7.37
N ALA A 47 3.17 -14.52 -7.86
CA ALA A 47 2.69 -14.46 -9.23
C ALA A 47 2.16 -13.05 -9.58
N LEU A 48 1.38 -12.44 -8.66
CA LEU A 48 0.92 -11.07 -8.85
C LEU A 48 2.10 -10.07 -8.89
N PHE A 49 3.07 -10.21 -7.99
CA PHE A 49 4.25 -9.34 -7.97
C PHE A 49 5.03 -9.44 -9.29
N GLU A 50 5.31 -10.64 -9.77
CA GLU A 50 6.06 -10.87 -11.01
C GLU A 50 5.35 -10.25 -12.21
N GLN A 51 4.04 -10.48 -12.34
CA GLN A 51 3.24 -9.91 -13.43
C GLN A 51 3.23 -8.37 -13.37
N LEU A 52 2.95 -7.79 -12.21
CA LEU A 52 2.91 -6.32 -12.08
C LEU A 52 4.29 -5.69 -12.31
N ALA A 53 5.36 -6.33 -11.84
CA ALA A 53 6.72 -5.85 -12.07
C ALA A 53 7.09 -5.83 -13.55
N ALA A 54 6.62 -6.81 -14.33
CA ALA A 54 6.90 -6.96 -15.75
C ALA A 54 6.00 -6.10 -16.65
N GLU A 55 4.70 -6.00 -16.35
CA GLU A 55 3.69 -5.49 -17.29
C GLU A 55 3.24 -4.06 -17.01
N VAL A 56 3.32 -3.58 -15.77
CA VAL A 56 2.90 -2.22 -15.44
C VAL A 56 3.84 -1.21 -16.11
N PRO A 57 3.33 -0.18 -16.79
CA PRO A 57 4.14 0.83 -17.48
C PRO A 57 4.75 1.83 -16.49
N TRP A 58 5.66 1.34 -15.64
CA TRP A 58 6.30 2.08 -14.56
C TRP A 58 6.99 3.36 -15.04
N GLN A 59 6.66 4.49 -14.42
CA GLN A 59 7.25 5.79 -14.71
C GLN A 59 8.20 6.21 -13.58
N ALA A 60 9.38 6.70 -13.96
CA ALA A 60 10.25 7.41 -13.04
C ALA A 60 9.86 8.89 -13.03
N GLU A 61 9.54 9.43 -11.85
CA GLU A 61 9.23 10.85 -11.71
C GLU A 61 10.42 11.64 -11.18
N ARG A 62 10.43 12.94 -11.49
CA ARG A 62 11.34 13.91 -10.90
C ARG A 62 10.57 14.99 -10.20
N ARG A 63 11.06 15.42 -9.03
CA ARG A 63 10.48 16.53 -8.28
C ARG A 63 11.53 17.58 -7.97
N ARG A 64 11.11 18.83 -7.96
CA ARG A 64 11.96 19.93 -7.52
C ARG A 64 12.05 19.92 -6.00
N MET A 65 13.26 19.76 -5.47
CA MET A 65 13.59 19.93 -4.06
C MET A 65 14.58 21.08 -3.94
N TYR A 66 14.16 22.17 -3.28
CA TYR A 66 14.88 23.45 -3.31
C TYR A 66 15.11 23.95 -4.76
N GLU A 67 16.36 24.17 -5.15
CA GLU A 67 16.75 24.57 -6.51
C GLU A 67 17.16 23.38 -7.40
N GLN A 68 17.03 22.15 -6.91
CA GLN A 68 17.48 20.95 -7.62
C GLN A 68 16.33 20.05 -8.04
N MET A 69 16.43 19.44 -9.22
CA MET A 69 15.54 18.36 -9.64
C MET A 69 16.11 17.03 -9.14
N VAL A 70 15.34 16.32 -8.32
CA VAL A 70 15.73 15.04 -7.73
C VAL A 70 14.79 13.95 -8.20
N ASP A 71 15.34 12.79 -8.54
CA ASP A 71 14.55 11.61 -8.88
C ASP A 71 13.71 11.18 -7.68
N VAL A 72 12.44 10.90 -7.92
CA VAL A 72 11.58 10.23 -6.94
C VAL A 72 12.12 8.81 -6.79
N PRO A 73 12.55 8.38 -5.59
CA PRO A 73 13.23 7.10 -5.42
C PRO A 73 12.20 5.96 -5.33
N ARG A 74 11.43 5.76 -6.40
CA ARG A 74 10.50 4.67 -6.68
C ARG A 74 9.88 4.89 -8.06
N LEU A 75 9.41 3.83 -8.70
CA LEU A 75 8.62 3.96 -9.92
C LEU A 75 7.14 4.00 -9.60
N LEU A 76 6.37 4.69 -10.43
CA LEU A 76 4.96 4.98 -10.20
C LEU A 76 4.11 4.60 -11.41
N ALA A 77 2.88 4.18 -11.15
CA ALA A 77 1.81 4.09 -12.14
C ALA A 77 0.50 4.48 -11.45
N PHE A 78 -0.38 5.17 -12.15
CA PHE A 78 -1.66 5.62 -11.62
C PHE A 78 -2.79 5.26 -12.56
N TYR A 79 -3.87 4.73 -12.01
CA TYR A 79 -5.07 4.31 -12.71
C TYR A 79 -6.26 5.09 -12.16
N GLN A 80 -6.94 5.83 -13.05
CA GLN A 80 -8.18 6.55 -12.79
C GLN A 80 -9.36 5.58 -12.61
N ALA A 81 -10.54 6.11 -12.27
CA ALA A 81 -11.72 5.30 -11.98
C ALA A 81 -12.11 4.35 -13.11
N ASP A 82 -12.07 4.87 -14.35
CA ASP A 82 -12.48 4.16 -15.56
C ASP A 82 -11.35 3.37 -16.23
N ASP A 83 -10.13 3.45 -15.70
CA ASP A 83 -8.98 2.73 -16.25
C ASP A 83 -9.07 1.23 -15.89
N ALA A 84 -8.75 0.37 -16.85
CA ALA A 84 -8.57 -1.05 -16.59
C ALA A 84 -7.34 -1.25 -15.70
N LEU A 85 -7.54 -1.90 -14.54
CA LEU A 85 -6.43 -2.26 -13.65
C LEU A 85 -5.58 -3.37 -14.25
N PRO A 86 -4.26 -3.39 -13.95
CA PRO A 86 -3.30 -4.28 -14.63
C PRO A 86 -3.48 -5.76 -14.28
N HIS A 87 -4.32 -6.08 -13.30
CA HIS A 87 -4.71 -7.44 -12.97
C HIS A 87 -6.14 -7.47 -12.42
N PRO A 88 -6.99 -8.45 -12.81
CA PRO A 88 -8.38 -8.55 -12.34
C PRO A 88 -8.55 -8.53 -10.82
N VAL A 89 -7.65 -9.20 -10.08
CA VAL A 89 -7.67 -9.23 -8.61
C VAL A 89 -7.60 -7.83 -7.97
N LEU A 90 -7.01 -6.84 -8.66
CA LEU A 90 -6.96 -5.47 -8.12
C LEU A 90 -8.31 -4.79 -8.23
N ALA A 91 -9.09 -5.09 -9.28
CA ALA A 91 -10.48 -4.62 -9.39
C ALA A 91 -11.35 -5.31 -8.34
N GLU A 92 -11.20 -6.63 -8.18
CA GLU A 92 -11.87 -7.40 -7.13
C GLU A 92 -11.53 -6.88 -5.72
N ALA A 93 -10.26 -6.54 -5.47
CA ALA A 93 -9.82 -5.97 -4.20
C ALA A 93 -10.46 -4.61 -3.93
N ARG A 94 -10.46 -3.73 -4.93
CA ARG A 94 -11.10 -2.40 -4.85
C ARG A 94 -12.60 -2.53 -4.54
N GLU A 95 -13.29 -3.44 -5.21
CA GLU A 95 -14.73 -3.68 -5.03
C GLU A 95 -15.03 -4.30 -3.66
N THR A 96 -14.26 -5.31 -3.25
CA THR A 96 -14.38 -5.98 -1.96
C THR A 96 -14.19 -5.00 -0.80
N LEU A 97 -13.16 -4.15 -0.88
CA LEU A 97 -12.90 -3.10 0.11
C LEU A 97 -14.00 -2.03 0.11
N SER A 98 -14.50 -1.65 -1.06
CA SER A 98 -15.60 -0.68 -1.18
C SER A 98 -16.87 -1.20 -0.52
N ALA A 99 -17.21 -2.48 -0.74
CA ALA A 99 -18.35 -3.12 -0.09
C ALA A 99 -18.16 -3.24 1.42
N HIS A 100 -16.96 -3.64 1.87
CA HIS A 100 -16.65 -3.81 3.29
C HIS A 100 -16.77 -2.51 4.08
N TYR A 101 -16.25 -1.41 3.54
CA TYR A 101 -16.24 -0.11 4.20
C TYR A 101 -17.42 0.79 3.83
N ALA A 102 -18.40 0.31 3.05
CA ALA A 102 -19.48 1.13 2.49
C ALA A 102 -20.22 1.99 3.55
N THR A 103 -20.46 1.44 4.74
CA THR A 103 -21.16 2.14 5.82
C THR A 103 -20.29 3.21 6.49
N GLU A 104 -18.99 2.95 6.65
CA GLU A 104 -18.08 3.85 7.36
C GLU A 104 -17.52 4.94 6.43
N LEU A 105 -17.22 4.58 5.18
CA LEU A 105 -16.67 5.49 4.17
C LEU A 105 -17.76 6.28 3.43
N GLY A 106 -18.93 5.68 3.22
CA GLY A 106 -20.06 6.31 2.51
C GLY A 106 -19.86 6.46 0.99
N GLU A 107 -18.71 6.08 0.45
CA GLU A 107 -18.36 6.13 -0.98
C GLU A 107 -17.39 4.97 -1.33
N PRO A 108 -17.27 4.58 -2.61
CA PRO A 108 -16.35 3.51 -3.00
C PRO A 108 -14.90 4.00 -3.14
N PHE A 109 -13.96 3.06 -3.06
CA PHE A 109 -12.64 3.26 -3.63
C PHE A 109 -12.75 3.27 -5.16
N THR A 110 -12.14 4.27 -5.81
CA THR A 110 -12.28 4.47 -7.26
C THR A 110 -10.95 4.40 -7.99
N THR A 111 -9.86 4.90 -7.41
CA THR A 111 -8.54 4.95 -8.10
C THR A 111 -7.55 3.95 -7.52
N ALA A 112 -6.50 3.65 -8.29
CA ALA A 112 -5.37 2.84 -7.81
C ALA A 112 -4.03 3.51 -8.15
N GLY A 113 -3.23 3.78 -7.12
CA GLY A 113 -1.85 4.25 -7.25
C GLY A 113 -0.87 3.13 -6.91
N LEU A 114 -0.01 2.77 -7.85
CA LEU A 114 1.00 1.74 -7.68
C LEU A 114 2.38 2.39 -7.46
N CYS A 115 3.14 1.84 -6.51
CA CYS A 115 4.50 2.27 -6.21
C CYS A 115 5.44 1.06 -6.22
N TYR A 116 6.41 1.03 -7.12
CA TYR A 116 7.43 0.00 -7.20
C TYR A 116 8.73 0.48 -6.56
N TYR A 117 9.07 -0.14 -5.43
CA TYR A 117 10.33 0.02 -4.71
C TYR A 117 11.28 -1.08 -5.17
N ARG A 118 12.25 -0.73 -6.01
CA ARG A 118 13.14 -1.71 -6.64
C ARG A 118 14.11 -2.35 -5.65
N ASP A 119 14.48 -1.60 -4.61
CA ASP A 119 15.38 -2.05 -3.55
C ASP A 119 15.27 -1.16 -2.30
N GLY A 120 16.22 -1.31 -1.37
CA GLY A 120 16.28 -0.59 -0.10
C GLY A 120 16.59 0.91 -0.25
N ARG A 121 17.11 1.35 -1.39
CA ARG A 121 17.40 2.76 -1.69
C ARG A 121 16.15 3.50 -2.13
N ASP A 122 15.16 2.78 -2.66
CA ASP A 122 13.84 3.34 -2.96
C ASP A 122 13.06 3.59 -1.66
N SER A 123 12.36 4.72 -1.61
CA SER A 123 11.71 5.24 -0.39
C SER A 123 10.61 6.26 -0.71
N VAL A 124 9.83 6.59 0.32
CA VAL A 124 9.01 7.79 0.33
C VAL A 124 9.19 8.48 1.68
N ALA A 125 9.53 9.77 1.63
CA ALA A 125 9.68 10.59 2.82
C ALA A 125 8.33 10.80 3.51
N TRP A 126 8.36 11.28 4.75
CA TRP A 126 7.16 11.64 5.49
C TRP A 126 6.25 12.57 4.68
N HIS A 127 5.02 12.13 4.47
CA HIS A 127 3.96 12.87 3.82
C HIS A 127 2.61 12.45 4.39
N GLY A 128 1.60 13.28 4.18
CA GLY A 128 0.20 12.83 4.23
C GLY A 128 -0.42 13.08 2.86
N ASP A 129 -1.64 12.61 2.67
CA ASP A 129 -2.41 12.86 1.44
C ASP A 129 -2.88 14.32 1.49
N ARG A 130 -2.00 15.21 0.99
CA ARG A 130 -2.08 16.67 1.13
C ARG A 130 -2.85 17.32 -0.02
N ILE A 131 -3.19 16.55 -1.06
CA ILE A 131 -3.84 17.03 -2.27
C ILE A 131 -5.26 16.44 -2.32
N GLY A 132 -6.24 17.29 -2.65
CA GLY A 132 -7.64 16.87 -2.71
C GLY A 132 -8.34 16.79 -1.35
N ARG A 133 -9.42 16.01 -1.29
CA ARG A 133 -10.36 15.91 -0.17
C ARG A 133 -9.75 15.34 1.09
N GLY A 134 -8.79 14.42 0.98
CA GLY A 134 -8.10 13.79 2.11
C GLY A 134 -7.41 14.77 3.07
N ARG A 135 -7.15 16.01 2.61
CA ARG A 135 -6.61 17.08 3.47
C ARG A 135 -7.65 17.71 4.41
N ARG A 136 -8.95 17.58 4.13
CA ARG A 136 -10.03 18.30 4.84
C ARG A 136 -11.10 17.37 5.42
N GLU A 137 -11.30 16.21 4.81
CA GLU A 137 -12.36 15.27 5.16
C GLU A 137 -11.77 14.00 5.76
N ASP A 138 -12.57 13.28 6.55
CA ASP A 138 -12.25 11.91 6.93
C ASP A 138 -12.38 11.02 5.69
N THR A 139 -11.42 10.12 5.49
CA THR A 139 -11.37 9.27 4.31
C THR A 139 -10.57 8.00 4.59
N MET A 140 -10.45 7.14 3.59
CA MET A 140 -9.69 5.90 3.69
C MET A 140 -8.69 5.77 2.55
N VAL A 141 -7.55 5.16 2.86
CA VAL A 141 -6.56 4.70 1.88
C VAL A 141 -6.23 3.26 2.22
N ALA A 142 -6.51 2.33 1.31
CA ALA A 142 -6.20 0.92 1.47
C ALA A 142 -4.92 0.58 0.70
N ILE A 143 -4.03 -0.19 1.33
CA ILE A 143 -2.73 -0.57 0.81
C ILE A 143 -2.62 -2.09 0.79
N LEU A 144 -2.58 -2.67 -0.40
CA LEU A 144 -2.17 -4.05 -0.62
C LEU A 144 -0.69 -4.09 -0.98
N SER A 145 0.08 -4.93 -0.29
CA SER A 145 1.53 -5.03 -0.44
C SER A 145 1.92 -6.38 -1.03
N VAL A 146 2.76 -6.38 -2.06
CA VAL A 146 3.36 -7.60 -2.64
C VAL A 146 4.87 -7.42 -2.83
N GLY A 147 5.61 -8.53 -2.91
CA GLY A 147 7.07 -8.55 -2.82
C GLY A 147 7.59 -8.46 -1.38
N ALA A 148 8.79 -7.90 -1.21
CA ALA A 148 9.53 -7.92 0.04
C ALA A 148 8.89 -7.08 1.17
N PRO A 149 9.00 -7.50 2.45
CA PRO A 149 8.47 -6.75 3.57
C PRO A 149 9.18 -5.40 3.74
N ARG A 150 8.40 -4.33 3.91
CA ARG A 150 8.93 -2.99 4.24
C ARG A 150 8.10 -2.36 5.35
N ASP A 151 8.78 -1.60 6.20
CA ASP A 151 8.12 -0.85 7.27
C ASP A 151 7.35 0.34 6.70
N LEU A 152 6.03 0.32 6.86
CA LEU A 152 5.21 1.53 6.83
C LEU A 152 5.30 2.20 8.21
N LEU A 153 5.86 3.40 8.22
CA LEU A 153 5.94 4.21 9.43
C LEU A 153 4.81 5.23 9.41
N LEU A 154 4.18 5.47 10.56
CA LEU A 154 3.18 6.51 10.77
C LEU A 154 3.57 7.37 11.97
N ARG A 155 3.42 8.70 11.87
CA ARG A 155 3.64 9.63 12.99
C ARG A 155 2.58 10.74 13.03
N PRO A 156 2.18 11.25 14.21
CA PRO A 156 1.28 12.39 14.28
C PRO A 156 1.96 13.65 13.76
N ARG A 157 1.21 14.50 13.04
CA ARG A 157 1.72 15.79 12.52
C ARG A 157 2.08 16.79 13.61
N ARG A 158 1.41 16.70 14.75
CA ARG A 158 1.64 17.59 15.91
C ARG A 158 2.77 17.13 16.83
N GLY A 159 3.52 16.10 16.42
CA GLY A 159 4.56 15.46 17.23
C GLY A 159 3.99 14.31 18.08
N GLY A 160 4.85 13.36 18.42
CA GLY A 160 4.50 12.17 19.18
C GLY A 160 5.29 10.93 18.75
N GLY A 161 4.90 9.78 19.30
CA GLY A 161 5.53 8.49 18.98
C GLY A 161 5.29 8.07 17.53
N THR A 162 6.26 7.37 16.95
CA THR A 162 6.13 6.77 15.62
C THR A 162 5.64 5.34 15.75
N VAL A 163 4.58 5.01 15.01
CA VAL A 163 4.05 3.66 14.85
C VAL A 163 4.74 3.00 13.66
N ARG A 164 5.25 1.78 13.85
CA ARG A 164 5.85 0.96 12.79
C ARG A 164 4.94 -0.22 12.48
N ARG A 165 4.67 -0.43 11.20
CA ARG A 165 3.91 -1.57 10.68
C ARG A 165 4.70 -2.22 9.54
N PRO A 166 5.38 -3.35 9.78
CA PRO A 166 5.95 -4.13 8.69
C PRO A 166 4.80 -4.64 7.81
N LEU A 167 4.83 -4.32 6.53
CA LEU A 167 3.88 -4.85 5.55
C LEU A 167 4.61 -5.86 4.69
N GLY A 168 4.24 -7.11 4.88
CA GLY A 168 4.75 -8.26 4.17
C GLY A 168 4.02 -8.53 2.87
N HIS A 169 4.26 -9.73 2.38
CA HIS A 169 3.79 -10.23 1.12
C HIS A 169 2.32 -10.67 1.23
N GLY A 170 1.44 -10.05 0.44
CA GLY A 170 0.00 -10.28 0.49
C GLY A 170 -0.73 -9.56 1.63
N ASP A 171 -0.05 -8.71 2.39
CA ASP A 171 -0.65 -7.98 3.52
C ASP A 171 -1.50 -6.81 3.05
N LEU A 172 -2.63 -6.62 3.73
CA LEU A 172 -3.51 -5.46 3.60
C LEU A 172 -3.38 -4.55 4.82
N LEU A 173 -3.23 -3.24 4.59
CA LEU A 173 -3.39 -2.21 5.61
C LEU A 173 -4.31 -1.09 5.12
N VAL A 174 -5.26 -0.67 5.95
CA VAL A 174 -6.14 0.46 5.65
C VAL A 174 -5.90 1.56 6.66
N MET A 175 -5.74 2.79 6.20
CA MET A 175 -5.65 4.00 7.03
C MET A 175 -6.96 4.77 6.89
N GLY A 176 -7.69 4.98 8.00
CA GLY A 176 -9.03 5.55 7.94
C GLY A 176 -9.30 6.68 8.94
N GLY A 177 -10.52 7.22 8.86
CA GLY A 177 -10.97 8.37 9.64
C GLY A 177 -10.12 9.61 9.36
N SER A 178 -9.61 10.24 10.42
CA SER A 178 -8.82 11.47 10.28
C SER A 178 -7.36 11.25 9.87
N CYS A 179 -6.93 10.00 9.68
CA CYS A 179 -5.51 9.61 9.53
C CYS A 179 -4.78 10.44 8.47
N GLN A 180 -5.38 10.65 7.28
CA GLN A 180 -4.75 11.40 6.19
C GLN A 180 -4.50 12.88 6.54
N ARG A 181 -5.27 13.45 7.47
CA ARG A 181 -5.11 14.84 7.93
C ARG A 181 -4.17 14.97 9.10
N THR A 182 -4.23 14.04 10.06
CA THR A 182 -3.63 14.15 11.39
C THR A 182 -2.31 13.39 11.50
N TRP A 183 -2.06 12.43 10.62
CA TRP A 183 -0.84 11.62 10.56
C TRP A 183 -0.06 11.81 9.25
N GLU A 184 1.24 11.56 9.32
CA GLU A 184 2.10 11.39 8.16
C GLU A 184 2.60 9.96 8.11
N HIS A 185 2.87 9.45 6.91
CA HIS A 185 3.43 8.14 6.70
C HIS A 185 4.66 8.18 5.78
N ALA A 186 5.50 7.14 5.89
CA ALA A 186 6.74 7.01 5.14
C ALA A 186 7.14 5.55 4.93
N ILE A 187 7.89 5.29 3.85
CA ILE A 187 8.67 4.07 3.66
C ILE A 187 10.15 4.50 3.69
N PRO A 188 10.89 4.29 4.78
CA PRO A 188 12.27 4.73 4.90
C PRO A 188 13.19 3.92 3.99
N LYS A 189 14.34 4.49 3.64
CA LYS A 189 15.44 3.74 3.03
C LYS A 189 15.94 2.68 3.99
N SER A 190 16.35 1.53 3.45
CA SER A 190 17.05 0.47 4.16
C SER A 190 18.50 0.41 3.68
N THR A 191 19.44 0.28 4.62
CA THR A 191 20.85 0.00 4.31
C THR A 191 21.11 -1.49 4.09
N ARG A 192 20.15 -2.35 4.44
CA ARG A 192 20.21 -3.79 4.12
C ARG A 192 19.84 -3.98 2.66
N ALA A 193 20.43 -4.97 2.00
CA ALA A 193 19.91 -5.48 0.74
C ALA A 193 18.46 -5.92 1.00
N THR A 194 17.52 -5.35 0.25
CA THR A 194 16.11 -5.73 0.31
C THR A 194 15.65 -6.01 -1.09
N GLU A 195 14.95 -7.13 -1.25
CA GLU A 195 14.27 -7.47 -2.48
C GLU A 195 13.21 -6.42 -2.83
N PRO A 196 12.74 -6.39 -4.10
CA PRO A 196 11.78 -5.39 -4.53
C PRO A 196 10.39 -5.55 -3.89
N ARG A 197 9.62 -4.47 -3.86
CA ARG A 197 8.25 -4.40 -3.29
C ARG A 197 7.35 -3.54 -4.16
N ILE A 198 6.11 -3.98 -4.37
CA ILE A 198 5.04 -3.15 -4.96
C ILE A 198 3.99 -2.84 -3.90
N SER A 199 3.61 -1.56 -3.83
CA SER A 199 2.51 -1.06 -3.01
C SER A 199 1.36 -0.66 -3.92
N ILE A 200 0.20 -1.29 -3.78
CA ILE A 200 -1.03 -0.96 -4.50
C ILE A 200 -1.93 -0.19 -3.55
N GLN A 201 -2.29 1.03 -3.89
CA GLN A 201 -3.04 1.94 -3.01
C GLN A 201 -4.38 2.30 -3.63
N PHE A 202 -5.47 1.87 -3.01
CA PHE A 202 -6.82 2.22 -3.42
C PHE A 202 -7.32 3.45 -2.68
N ARG A 203 -7.93 4.39 -3.41
CA ARG A 203 -8.41 5.66 -2.86
C ARG A 203 -9.81 6.02 -3.39
N PRO A 204 -10.65 6.70 -2.59
CA PRO A 204 -11.89 7.31 -3.05
C PRO A 204 -11.64 8.46 -4.05
N HIS A 205 -12.73 8.99 -4.61
CA HIS A 205 -12.62 10.08 -5.57
C HIS A 205 -12.05 11.36 -4.91
N GLY A 206 -11.08 11.98 -5.60
CA GLY A 206 -10.47 13.22 -5.16
C GLY A 206 -9.54 13.10 -3.94
N VAL A 207 -9.04 11.89 -3.63
CA VAL A 207 -8.02 11.64 -2.61
C VAL A 207 -6.71 11.23 -3.31
N HIS A 208 -5.61 11.96 -3.06
CA HIS A 208 -4.33 11.80 -3.76
C HIS A 208 -3.11 11.91 -2.83
#